data_AF-A0A2N1G748-F1
#
_entry.id   AF-A0A2N1G748-F1
#
_cell.length_a   1.000
_cell.length_b   1.000
_cell.length_c   1.000
_cell.angle_alpha   90.00
_cell.angle_beta   90.00
_cell.angle_gamma   90.00
#
_symmetry.space_group_name_H-M   'P 1'
#
loop_
_entity.id
_entity.type
_entity.pdbx_description
1 polymer ?
#
loop_
_entity_poly.entity_id
_entity_poly.type
_entity_poly.pdbx_seq_one_letter_code
_entity_poly.pdbx_strand_id
1 'polypeptide(L)'
;MVSSNYFIELFKKSALIVELVWVFIAVLVVLVIAITLYLKYLRSTLRRNEKSKHKVEKEFETSVITYLYAGEADIAEISSDQLTIIDDLKKATYKAYRKDILISTMLKLSYEISGEMAESINKLYIQTGLLDYTLSKIKSKKWNLIAKGIRELTLFEVKEVQHLVKEHINHPKSEVRSEMQLYLVNLFHFKGLDYLNEIKTPISEWDQIQLLEVLQSFKNQEITDINSWLKSSNESVVLFSLKLAKIYNQYGAKDELIALLQHPNLNVRVEVIHVISHLNIMEAKLNLKANFSTLDLEEQIAFFTMMEETYESTDKPFILDNILNQNFEIKFSALKILKELNLEEFNSFKDLSSDPEFVKIINYVESN
;
A
#
# COMPACT_ATOMS: atom_id res chain seq x y z
N MET A 1 64.04 -21.34 -13.88
CA MET A 1 64.18 -20.83 -12.51
C MET A 1 64.74 -19.40 -12.59
N VAL A 2 63.97 -18.48 -13.17
CA VAL A 2 64.33 -17.05 -13.20
C VAL A 2 63.94 -16.52 -11.83
N SER A 3 64.96 -16.29 -11.04
CA SER A 3 64.91 -16.17 -9.59
C SER A 3 64.23 -14.86 -9.19
N SER A 4 63.60 -14.90 -8.01
CA SER A 4 63.18 -13.71 -7.26
C SER A 4 64.25 -12.60 -7.23
N ASN A 5 65.53 -12.93 -7.44
CA ASN A 5 66.65 -11.99 -7.46
C ASN A 5 66.69 -11.07 -8.69
N TYR A 6 66.15 -11.48 -9.85
CA TYR A 6 66.15 -10.65 -11.07
C TYR A 6 65.28 -9.39 -10.91
N PHE A 7 64.10 -9.55 -10.29
CA PHE A 7 63.20 -8.42 -10.02
C PHE A 7 63.76 -7.45 -8.97
N ILE A 8 64.50 -7.97 -7.98
CA ILE A 8 65.16 -7.16 -6.93
C ILE A 8 66.31 -6.33 -7.52
N GLU A 9 67.04 -6.87 -8.49
CA GLU A 9 68.17 -6.19 -9.14
C GLU A 9 67.71 -5.08 -10.10
N LEU A 10 66.60 -5.28 -10.81
CA LEU A 10 65.93 -4.25 -11.63
C LEU A 10 65.34 -3.12 -10.79
N PHE A 11 64.78 -3.43 -9.61
CA PHE A 11 64.23 -2.47 -8.66
C PHE A 11 65.30 -1.49 -8.15
N LYS A 12 66.48 -1.99 -7.75
CA LYS A 12 67.61 -1.18 -7.27
C LYS A 12 68.23 -0.24 -8.33
N LYS A 13 68.01 -0.49 -9.62
CA LYS A 13 68.61 0.28 -10.73
C LYS A 13 67.65 1.32 -11.34
N SER A 14 66.41 1.39 -10.85
CA SER A 14 65.34 2.22 -11.41
C SER A 14 65.24 3.60 -10.72
N ALA A 15 64.73 4.62 -11.43
CA ALA A 15 64.48 5.93 -10.82
C ALA A 15 63.46 5.79 -9.67
N LEU A 16 63.61 6.55 -8.58
CA LEU A 16 62.81 6.45 -7.34
C LEU A 16 61.28 6.35 -7.55
N ILE A 17 60.77 6.94 -8.63
CA ILE A 17 59.34 6.88 -9.03
C ILE A 17 58.91 5.45 -9.36
N VAL A 18 59.73 4.68 -10.07
CA VAL A 18 59.44 3.28 -10.45
C VAL A 18 59.43 2.38 -9.21
N GLU A 19 60.32 2.63 -8.27
CA GLU A 19 60.40 1.93 -6.98
C GLU A 19 59.09 2.13 -6.18
N LEU A 20 58.62 3.37 -6.07
CA LEU A 20 57.37 3.72 -5.40
C LEU A 20 56.13 3.09 -6.06
N VAL A 21 56.09 3.03 -7.40
CA VAL A 21 54.98 2.42 -8.14
C VAL A 21 54.88 0.92 -7.85
N TRP A 22 56.01 0.19 -7.81
CA TRP A 22 56.01 -1.23 -7.47
C TRP A 22 55.57 -1.51 -6.03
N VAL A 23 56.00 -0.68 -5.08
CA VAL A 23 55.52 -0.76 -3.68
C VAL A 23 54.02 -0.52 -3.62
N PHE A 24 53.50 0.47 -4.34
CA PHE A 24 52.07 0.75 -4.40
C PHE A 24 51.27 -0.41 -5.00
N ILE A 25 51.76 -1.01 -6.09
CA ILE A 25 51.15 -2.21 -6.70
C ILE A 25 51.13 -3.37 -5.70
N ALA A 26 52.24 -3.61 -5.00
CA ALA A 26 52.33 -4.68 -4.00
C ALA A 26 51.32 -4.46 -2.86
N VAL A 27 51.18 -3.23 -2.36
CA VAL A 27 50.18 -2.87 -1.34
C VAL A 27 48.76 -3.11 -1.86
N LEU A 28 48.44 -2.69 -3.09
CA LEU A 28 47.13 -2.94 -3.70
C LEU A 28 46.83 -4.43 -3.84
N VAL A 29 47.80 -5.24 -4.27
CA VAL A 29 47.65 -6.69 -4.40
C VAL A 29 47.35 -7.32 -3.03
N VAL A 30 48.09 -6.93 -1.98
CA VAL A 30 47.83 -7.40 -0.61
C VAL A 30 46.44 -6.99 -0.13
N LEU A 31 45.99 -5.77 -0.44
CA LEU A 31 44.67 -5.26 -0.05
C LEU A 31 43.55 -6.04 -0.75
N VAL A 32 43.70 -6.34 -2.05
CA VAL A 32 42.77 -7.19 -2.81
C VAL A 32 42.73 -8.62 -2.23
N ILE A 33 43.87 -9.20 -1.89
CA ILE A 33 43.94 -10.53 -1.24
C ILE A 33 43.23 -10.50 0.12
N ALA A 34 43.44 -9.46 0.92
CA ALA A 34 42.78 -9.31 2.22
C ALA A 34 41.24 -9.18 2.09
N ILE A 35 40.75 -8.35 1.17
CA ILE A 35 39.32 -8.18 0.91
C ILE A 35 38.70 -9.49 0.40
N THR A 36 39.35 -10.19 -0.53
CA THR A 36 38.82 -11.45 -1.07
C THR A 36 38.74 -12.55 -0.01
N LEU A 37 39.74 -12.65 0.87
CA LEU A 37 39.71 -13.57 2.02
C LEU A 37 38.60 -13.19 3.02
N TYR A 38 38.44 -11.91 3.32
CA TYR A 38 37.37 -11.41 4.19
C TYR A 38 35.96 -11.72 3.62
N LEU A 39 35.73 -11.44 2.33
CA LEU A 39 34.46 -11.76 1.66
C LEU A 39 34.20 -13.27 1.63
N LYS A 40 35.22 -14.09 1.41
CA LYS A 40 35.11 -15.56 1.44
C LYS A 40 34.76 -16.06 2.84
N TYR A 41 35.38 -15.51 3.88
CA TYR A 41 35.02 -15.80 5.27
C TYR A 41 33.57 -15.42 5.56
N LEU A 42 33.16 -14.19 5.23
CA LEU A 42 31.81 -13.69 5.42
C LEU A 42 30.79 -14.60 4.71
N ARG A 43 31.00 -14.90 3.42
CA ARG A 43 30.12 -15.79 2.64
C ARG A 43 30.05 -17.19 3.25
N SER A 44 31.16 -17.73 3.75
CA SER A 44 31.20 -19.05 4.41
C SER A 44 30.39 -19.06 5.70
N THR A 45 30.52 -18.01 6.53
CA THR A 45 29.72 -17.86 7.76
C THR A 45 28.24 -17.70 7.47
N LEU A 46 27.87 -16.87 6.48
CA LEU A 46 26.49 -16.70 6.03
C LEU A 46 25.88 -18.03 5.56
N ARG A 47 26.60 -18.77 4.70
CA ARG A 47 26.14 -20.06 4.17
C ARG A 47 26.01 -21.14 5.26
N ARG A 48 26.89 -21.13 6.26
CA ARG A 48 26.79 -22.04 7.42
C ARG A 48 25.55 -21.71 8.24
N ASN A 49 25.31 -20.43 8.53
CA ASN A 49 24.14 -19.98 9.27
C ASN A 49 22.84 -20.29 8.52
N GLU A 50 22.83 -20.13 7.21
CA GLU A 50 21.70 -20.46 6.33
C GLU A 50 21.39 -21.96 6.32
N LYS A 51 22.42 -22.83 6.20
CA LYS A 51 22.23 -24.28 6.32
C LYS A 51 21.68 -24.68 7.69
N SER A 52 22.19 -24.09 8.77
CA SER A 52 21.67 -24.35 10.12
C SER A 52 20.24 -23.85 10.29
N LYS A 53 19.91 -22.68 9.71
CA LYS A 53 18.54 -22.15 9.71
C LYS A 53 17.60 -23.10 8.96
N HIS A 54 17.94 -23.52 7.75
CA HIS A 54 17.12 -24.45 6.96
C HIS A 54 16.94 -25.81 7.63
N LYS A 55 17.95 -26.29 8.37
CA LYS A 55 17.79 -27.53 9.15
C LYS A 55 16.73 -27.36 10.24
N VAL A 56 16.81 -26.27 11.02
CA VAL A 56 15.84 -25.96 12.07
C VAL A 56 14.45 -25.68 11.50
N GLU A 57 14.38 -25.01 10.35
CA GLU A 57 13.14 -24.74 9.62
C GLU A 57 12.45 -26.04 9.21
N LYS A 58 13.18 -27.00 8.64
CA LYS A 58 12.63 -28.32 8.29
C LYS A 58 12.21 -29.13 9.50
N GLU A 59 12.96 -29.05 10.61
CA GLU A 59 12.57 -29.69 11.88
C GLU A 59 11.22 -29.13 12.36
N PHE A 60 11.06 -27.82 12.36
CA PHE A 60 9.81 -27.16 12.75
C PHE A 60 8.67 -27.39 11.76
N GLU A 61 8.94 -27.42 10.47
CA GLU A 61 7.94 -27.71 9.44
C GLU A 61 7.34 -29.10 9.66
N THR A 62 8.19 -30.12 9.87
CA THR A 62 7.73 -31.46 10.23
C THR A 62 6.91 -31.44 11.51
N SER A 63 7.37 -30.79 12.59
CA SER A 63 6.62 -30.74 13.85
C SER A 63 5.26 -30.05 13.72
N VAL A 64 5.18 -28.93 12.99
CA VAL A 64 3.92 -28.21 12.76
C VAL A 64 2.97 -29.07 11.94
N ILE A 65 3.46 -29.71 10.86
CA ILE A 65 2.64 -30.62 10.04
C ILE A 65 2.13 -31.80 10.87
N THR A 66 2.98 -32.43 11.68
CA THR A 66 2.55 -33.52 12.58
C THR A 66 1.50 -33.05 13.56
N TYR A 67 1.63 -31.83 14.12
CA TYR A 67 0.62 -31.25 15.00
C TYR A 67 -0.74 -31.07 14.29
N LEU A 68 -0.73 -30.61 13.04
CA LEU A 68 -1.95 -30.41 12.25
C LEU A 68 -2.67 -31.72 11.97
N TYR A 69 -1.95 -32.80 11.66
CA TYR A 69 -2.53 -34.12 11.41
C TYR A 69 -2.90 -34.90 12.68
N ALA A 70 -2.36 -34.52 13.83
CA ALA A 70 -2.68 -35.13 15.13
C ALA A 70 -3.98 -34.58 15.77
N GLY A 71 -4.58 -33.55 15.16
CA GLY A 71 -5.89 -33.03 15.56
C GLY A 71 -7.02 -33.82 14.92
N GLU A 72 -8.00 -34.25 15.72
CA GLU A 72 -9.25 -34.79 15.18
C GLU A 72 -10.14 -33.63 14.72
N ALA A 73 -10.66 -33.70 13.50
CA ALA A 73 -11.39 -32.61 12.85
C ALA A 73 -12.64 -32.11 13.63
N ASP A 74 -13.19 -32.93 14.54
CA ASP A 74 -14.46 -32.68 15.20
C ASP A 74 -14.36 -32.35 16.71
N ILE A 75 -13.16 -32.27 17.30
CA ILE A 75 -12.99 -32.08 18.75
C ILE A 75 -12.16 -30.82 19.04
N ALA A 76 -12.76 -29.87 19.77
CA ALA A 76 -12.10 -28.62 20.18
C ALA A 76 -11.00 -28.80 21.26
N GLU A 77 -10.80 -30.03 21.74
CA GLU A 77 -9.82 -30.38 22.77
C GLU A 77 -8.50 -30.83 22.15
N ILE A 78 -7.39 -30.39 22.73
CA ILE A 78 -6.05 -30.73 22.28
C ILE A 78 -5.80 -32.22 22.59
N SER A 79 -5.43 -33.01 21.58
CA SER A 79 -5.08 -34.41 21.80
C SER A 79 -3.82 -34.56 22.65
N SER A 80 -3.63 -35.72 23.29
CA SER A 80 -2.40 -36.00 24.05
C SER A 80 -1.15 -35.83 23.19
N ASP A 81 -1.24 -36.23 21.92
CA ASP A 81 -0.14 -36.16 20.96
C ASP A 81 0.18 -34.69 20.61
N GLN A 82 -0.85 -33.87 20.39
CA GLN A 82 -0.67 -32.43 20.20
C GLN A 82 -0.02 -31.76 21.41
N LEU A 83 -0.40 -32.12 22.65
CA LEU A 83 0.22 -31.59 23.87
C LEU A 83 1.72 -31.90 23.94
N THR A 84 2.13 -33.11 23.57
CA THR A 84 3.56 -33.47 23.54
C THR A 84 4.33 -32.63 22.53
N ILE A 85 3.77 -32.41 21.33
CA ILE A 85 4.40 -31.60 20.29
C ILE A 85 4.53 -30.14 20.72
N ILE A 86 3.50 -29.59 21.40
CA ILE A 86 3.55 -28.22 21.93
C ILE A 86 4.70 -28.07 22.95
N ASP A 87 4.86 -29.02 23.87
CA ASP A 87 5.93 -28.98 24.87
C ASP A 87 7.32 -29.11 24.24
N ASP A 88 7.47 -29.99 23.25
CA ASP A 88 8.71 -30.12 22.49
C ASP A 88 9.05 -28.84 21.71
N LEU A 89 8.06 -28.20 21.08
CA LEU A 89 8.24 -26.91 20.40
C LEU A 89 8.62 -25.80 21.39
N LYS A 90 8.02 -25.76 22.58
CA LYS A 90 8.40 -24.80 23.65
C LYS A 90 9.85 -24.98 24.06
N LYS A 91 10.29 -26.22 24.29
CA LYS A 91 11.68 -26.54 24.63
C LYS A 91 12.63 -26.19 23.50
N ALA A 92 12.27 -26.53 22.25
CA ALA A 92 13.09 -26.27 21.07
C ALA A 92 13.25 -24.77 20.80
N THR A 93 12.26 -23.95 21.16
CA THR A 93 12.24 -22.50 20.93
C THR A 93 12.71 -21.63 22.09
N TYR A 94 13.51 -22.19 23.01
CA TYR A 94 14.13 -21.41 24.10
C TYR A 94 14.90 -20.16 23.63
N LYS A 95 15.59 -20.26 22.48
CA LYS A 95 16.37 -19.15 21.90
C LYS A 95 15.52 -18.26 20.99
N ALA A 96 15.68 -16.95 21.09
CA ALA A 96 14.93 -15.95 20.30
C ALA A 96 14.96 -16.22 18.78
N TYR A 97 16.13 -16.53 18.20
CA TYR A 97 16.22 -16.81 16.76
C TYR A 97 15.40 -18.04 16.34
N ARG A 98 15.22 -19.03 17.23
CA ARG A 98 14.39 -20.21 16.93
C ARG A 98 12.91 -19.88 17.00
N LYS A 99 12.49 -19.01 17.93
CA LYS A 99 11.12 -18.46 17.93
C LYS A 99 10.81 -17.77 16.61
N ASP A 100 11.73 -16.94 16.12
CA ASP A 100 11.56 -16.27 14.83
C ASP A 100 11.48 -17.26 13.65
N ILE A 101 12.25 -18.36 13.66
CA ILE A 101 12.14 -19.40 12.64
C ILE A 101 10.78 -20.10 12.74
N LEU A 102 10.36 -20.53 13.93
CA LEU A 102 9.07 -21.22 14.11
C LEU A 102 7.90 -20.36 13.68
N ILE A 103 7.88 -19.08 14.08
CA ILE A 103 6.87 -18.10 13.62
C ILE A 103 6.89 -18.01 12.09
N SER A 104 8.06 -17.86 11.48
CA SER A 104 8.16 -17.76 10.02
C SER A 104 7.67 -19.03 9.31
N THR A 105 7.96 -20.21 9.88
CA THR A 105 7.50 -21.52 9.38
C THR A 105 5.99 -21.63 9.47
N MET A 106 5.39 -21.28 10.62
CA MET A 106 3.94 -21.25 10.81
C MET A 106 3.26 -20.34 9.80
N LEU A 107 3.78 -19.11 9.62
CA LEU A 107 3.25 -18.15 8.65
C LEU A 107 3.37 -18.66 7.21
N LYS A 108 4.48 -19.30 6.85
CA LYS A 108 4.65 -19.89 5.52
C LYS A 108 3.57 -20.96 5.27
N LEU A 109 3.37 -21.86 6.23
CA LEU A 109 2.37 -22.91 6.13
C LEU A 109 0.94 -22.36 6.12
N SER A 110 0.65 -21.28 6.86
CA SER A 110 -0.68 -20.66 6.85
C SER A 110 -1.03 -19.97 5.54
N TYR A 111 -0.05 -19.63 4.69
CA TYR A 111 -0.31 -19.13 3.33
C TYR A 111 -0.61 -20.25 2.33
N GLU A 112 -0.07 -21.45 2.56
CA GLU A 112 -0.25 -22.61 1.67
C GLU A 112 -1.57 -23.36 1.97
N ILE A 113 -2.21 -23.05 3.11
CA ILE A 113 -3.33 -23.80 3.66
C ILE A 113 -4.45 -22.83 4.05
N SER A 114 -5.73 -23.20 3.83
CA SER A 114 -6.90 -22.39 4.21
C SER A 114 -7.89 -23.17 5.06
N GLY A 115 -8.78 -22.47 5.76
CA GLY A 115 -9.82 -23.07 6.60
C GLY A 115 -9.31 -23.51 7.98
N GLU A 116 -9.86 -24.62 8.50
CA GLU A 116 -9.63 -25.12 9.87
C GLU A 116 -8.16 -25.37 10.23
N MET A 117 -7.34 -25.72 9.23
CA MET A 117 -5.90 -25.90 9.44
C MET A 117 -5.18 -24.57 9.72
N ALA A 118 -5.61 -23.46 9.10
CA ALA A 118 -5.04 -22.14 9.39
C ALA A 118 -5.38 -21.69 10.82
N GLU A 119 -6.62 -21.93 11.26
CA GLU A 119 -7.02 -21.67 12.66
C GLU A 119 -6.22 -22.53 13.64
N SER A 120 -5.91 -23.78 13.28
CA SER A 120 -5.09 -24.68 14.09
C SER A 120 -3.66 -24.18 14.24
N ILE A 121 -3.08 -23.56 13.20
CA ILE A 121 -1.78 -22.88 13.28
C ILE A 121 -1.85 -21.68 14.25
N ASN A 122 -2.91 -20.88 14.20
CA ASN A 122 -3.11 -19.75 15.11
C ASN A 122 -3.20 -20.22 16.58
N LYS A 123 -3.94 -21.32 16.83
CA LYS A 123 -3.99 -21.96 18.17
C LYS A 123 -2.60 -22.42 18.63
N LEU A 124 -1.83 -23.07 17.75
CA LEU A 124 -0.48 -23.52 18.07
C LEU A 124 0.46 -22.36 18.42
N TYR A 125 0.36 -21.24 17.69
CA TYR A 125 1.12 -20.02 17.96
C TYR A 125 0.86 -19.48 19.38
N ILE A 126 -0.40 -19.45 19.82
CA ILE A 126 -0.77 -19.04 21.17
C ILE A 126 -0.27 -20.06 22.20
N GLN A 127 -0.53 -21.36 21.98
CA GLN A 127 -0.22 -22.43 22.93
C GLN A 127 1.28 -22.61 23.16
N THR A 128 2.12 -22.33 22.17
CA THR A 128 3.59 -22.35 22.27
C THR A 128 4.17 -21.15 23.02
N GLY A 129 3.35 -20.15 23.39
CA GLY A 129 3.79 -18.94 24.10
C GLY A 129 4.55 -17.96 23.19
N LEU A 130 4.39 -18.09 21.87
CA LEU A 130 5.01 -17.18 20.91
C LEU A 130 4.33 -15.81 20.90
N LEU A 131 3.05 -15.74 21.27
CA LEU A 131 2.33 -14.48 21.45
C LEU A 131 3.08 -13.54 22.40
N ASP A 132 3.50 -14.01 23.59
CA ASP A 132 4.26 -13.20 24.55
C ASP A 132 5.57 -12.67 23.96
N TYR A 133 6.25 -13.49 23.14
CA TYR A 133 7.45 -13.06 22.43
C TYR A 133 7.14 -11.95 21.43
N THR A 134 6.06 -12.07 20.67
CA THR A 134 5.60 -11.02 19.74
C THR A 134 5.20 -9.74 20.48
N LEU A 135 4.52 -9.86 21.62
CA LEU A 135 4.17 -8.71 22.47
C LEU A 135 5.41 -8.00 23.04
N SER A 136 6.51 -8.72 23.26
CA SER A 136 7.78 -8.09 23.62
C SER A 136 8.39 -7.28 22.46
N LYS A 137 8.14 -7.67 21.20
CA LYS A 137 8.63 -6.94 20.01
C LYS A 137 7.91 -5.60 19.83
N ILE A 138 6.60 -5.54 20.01
CA ILE A 138 5.81 -4.29 19.87
C ILE A 138 6.14 -3.26 20.95
N LYS A 139 6.68 -3.69 22.09
CA LYS A 139 7.16 -2.81 23.17
C LYS A 139 8.63 -2.39 23.00
N SER A 140 9.29 -2.83 21.93
CA SER A 140 10.69 -2.49 21.66
C SER A 140 10.83 -1.03 21.24
N LYS A 141 12.03 -0.46 21.42
CA LYS A 141 12.39 0.85 20.84
C LYS A 141 12.78 0.77 19.36
N LYS A 142 13.05 -0.45 18.86
CA LYS A 142 13.50 -0.66 17.48
C LYS A 142 12.28 -0.77 16.57
N TRP A 143 12.07 0.24 15.73
CA TRP A 143 10.93 0.33 14.82
C TRP A 143 10.72 -0.96 13.99
N ASN A 144 11.79 -1.60 13.53
CA ASN A 144 11.73 -2.80 12.71
C ASN A 144 11.22 -4.01 13.49
N LEU A 145 11.47 -4.07 14.81
CA LEU A 145 10.89 -5.10 15.67
C LEU A 145 9.41 -4.82 15.95
N ILE A 146 9.04 -3.56 16.15
CA ILE A 146 7.64 -3.16 16.34
C ILE A 146 6.82 -3.54 15.10
N ALA A 147 7.25 -3.09 13.92
CA ALA A 147 6.59 -3.39 12.65
C ALA A 147 6.46 -4.91 12.42
N LYS A 148 7.54 -5.67 12.65
CA LYS A 148 7.51 -7.13 12.56
C LYS A 148 6.50 -7.74 13.54
N GLY A 149 6.47 -7.26 14.78
CA GLY A 149 5.55 -7.76 15.80
C GLY A 149 4.09 -7.49 15.44
N ILE A 150 3.77 -6.28 14.97
CA ILE A 150 2.41 -5.92 14.52
C ILE A 150 2.01 -6.80 13.34
N ARG A 151 2.89 -6.99 12.35
CA ARG A 151 2.63 -7.89 11.22
C ARG A 151 2.33 -9.32 11.65
N GLU A 152 3.11 -9.85 12.59
CA GLU A 152 2.87 -11.18 13.16
C GLU A 152 1.49 -11.24 13.83
N LEU A 153 1.08 -10.22 14.60
CA LEU A 153 -0.25 -10.15 15.20
C LEU A 153 -1.37 -10.10 14.16
N THR A 154 -1.17 -9.39 13.04
CA THR A 154 -2.12 -9.34 11.93
C THR A 154 -2.31 -10.72 11.31
N LEU A 155 -1.20 -11.41 11.00
CA LEU A 155 -1.24 -12.68 10.28
C LEU A 155 -1.75 -13.86 11.12
N PHE A 156 -1.54 -13.81 12.44
CA PHE A 156 -2.14 -14.77 13.38
C PHE A 156 -3.51 -14.32 13.92
N GLU A 157 -4.08 -13.26 13.35
CA GLU A 157 -5.43 -12.76 13.65
C GLU A 157 -5.70 -12.45 15.14
N VAL A 158 -4.68 -11.96 15.87
CA VAL A 158 -4.78 -11.70 17.32
C VAL A 158 -5.47 -10.38 17.58
N LYS A 159 -6.73 -10.39 18.03
CA LYS A 159 -7.57 -9.19 18.21
C LYS A 159 -7.48 -8.57 19.60
N GLU A 160 -7.13 -9.35 20.62
CA GLU A 160 -7.24 -9.00 22.05
C GLU A 160 -6.28 -7.86 22.46
N VAL A 161 -5.24 -7.62 21.65
CA VAL A 161 -4.17 -6.65 21.93
C VAL A 161 -4.29 -5.36 21.12
N GLN A 162 -5.49 -5.09 20.57
CA GLN A 162 -5.76 -3.89 19.77
C GLN A 162 -5.28 -2.60 20.44
N HIS A 163 -5.49 -2.47 21.75
CA HIS A 163 -5.09 -1.30 22.52
C HIS A 163 -3.57 -1.03 22.44
N LEU A 164 -2.74 -2.07 22.48
CA LEU A 164 -1.28 -1.94 22.37
C LEU A 164 -0.84 -1.54 20.96
N VAL A 165 -1.57 -2.00 19.93
CA VAL A 165 -1.27 -1.64 18.54
C VAL A 165 -1.67 -0.19 18.26
N LYS A 166 -2.79 0.28 18.82
CA LYS A 166 -3.26 1.67 18.71
C LYS A 166 -2.30 2.70 19.32
N GLU A 167 -1.44 2.32 20.27
CA GLU A 167 -0.37 3.20 20.77
C GLU A 167 0.58 3.69 19.65
N HIS A 168 0.65 2.96 18.54
CA HIS A 168 1.51 3.26 17.40
C HIS A 168 0.83 4.06 16.27
N ILE A 169 -0.39 4.57 16.46
CA ILE A 169 -1.13 5.36 15.44
C ILE A 169 -0.27 6.48 14.85
N ASN A 170 0.43 7.21 15.73
CA ASN A 170 1.26 8.35 15.37
C ASN A 170 2.76 8.05 15.52
N HIS A 171 3.18 6.78 15.40
CA HIS A 171 4.59 6.40 15.52
C HIS A 171 5.44 7.16 14.47
N PRO A 172 6.67 7.63 14.79
CA PRO A 172 7.47 8.47 13.88
C PRO A 172 7.86 7.78 12.56
N LYS A 173 8.02 6.46 12.56
CA LYS A 173 8.35 5.66 11.36
C LYS A 173 7.10 5.23 10.60
N SER A 174 7.07 5.50 9.30
CA SER A 174 5.97 5.16 8.41
C SER A 174 5.72 3.66 8.36
N GLU A 175 6.77 2.84 8.34
CA GLU A 175 6.64 1.38 8.28
C GLU A 175 5.86 0.81 9.47
N VAL A 176 6.04 1.40 10.66
CA VAL A 176 5.27 0.99 11.85
C VAL A 176 3.81 1.44 11.72
N ARG A 177 3.57 2.64 11.18
CA ARG A 177 2.21 3.13 10.93
C ARG A 177 1.50 2.26 9.88
N SER A 178 2.15 1.92 8.77
CA SER A 178 1.57 1.04 7.73
C SER A 178 1.14 -0.31 8.31
N GLU A 179 2.01 -0.98 9.08
CA GLU A 179 1.67 -2.26 9.72
C GLU A 179 0.53 -2.11 10.74
N MET A 180 0.50 -1.01 11.50
CA MET A 180 -0.59 -0.70 12.43
C MET A 180 -1.92 -0.47 11.70
N GLN A 181 -1.93 0.27 10.59
CA GLN A 181 -3.12 0.50 9.77
C GLN A 181 -3.63 -0.81 9.19
N LEU A 182 -2.74 -1.64 8.63
CA LEU A 182 -3.07 -2.95 8.09
C LEU A 182 -3.61 -3.88 9.18
N TYR A 183 -3.01 -3.90 10.38
CA TYR A 183 -3.53 -4.67 11.51
C TYR A 183 -4.98 -4.29 11.83
N LEU A 184 -5.25 -2.98 11.95
CA LEU A 184 -6.58 -2.50 12.31
C LEU A 184 -7.61 -2.84 11.23
N VAL A 185 -7.27 -2.64 9.96
CA VAL A 185 -8.21 -2.88 8.86
C VAL A 185 -8.41 -4.38 8.57
N ASN A 186 -7.37 -5.21 8.66
CA ASN A 186 -7.52 -6.66 8.46
C ASN A 186 -8.39 -7.29 9.54
N LEU A 187 -8.20 -6.91 10.81
CA LEU A 187 -8.84 -7.61 11.93
C LEU A 187 -10.19 -7.01 12.35
N PHE A 188 -10.42 -5.73 12.05
CA PHE A 188 -11.62 -4.98 12.43
C PHE A 188 -12.36 -4.41 11.23
N HIS A 189 -11.98 -4.78 10.00
CA HIS A 189 -12.63 -4.39 8.75
C HIS A 189 -12.78 -2.86 8.65
N PHE A 190 -13.93 -2.37 8.15
CA PHE A 190 -14.22 -0.95 8.03
C PHE A 190 -14.08 -0.18 9.35
N LYS A 191 -14.52 -0.76 10.49
CA LYS A 191 -14.33 -0.15 11.82
C LYS A 191 -12.85 0.01 12.20
N GLY A 192 -11.97 -0.79 11.58
CA GLY A 192 -10.53 -0.60 11.66
C GLY A 192 -10.07 0.79 11.26
N LEU A 193 -10.82 1.50 10.40
CA LEU A 193 -10.52 2.87 9.97
C LEU A 193 -10.74 3.94 11.04
N ASP A 194 -11.27 3.61 12.22
CA ASP A 194 -11.48 4.59 13.31
C ASP A 194 -10.21 5.36 13.69
N TYR A 195 -9.01 4.82 13.42
CA TYR A 195 -7.74 5.52 13.66
C TYR A 195 -7.60 6.82 12.83
N LEU A 196 -8.37 6.98 11.75
CA LEU A 196 -8.39 8.18 10.92
C LEU A 196 -8.81 9.42 11.72
N ASN A 197 -9.55 9.24 12.81
CA ASN A 197 -9.91 10.32 13.73
C ASN A 197 -8.71 10.81 14.57
N GLU A 198 -7.65 10.01 14.70
CA GLU A 198 -6.53 10.25 15.61
C GLU A 198 -5.19 10.49 14.88
N ILE A 199 -5.11 10.14 13.59
CA ILE A 199 -3.87 10.21 12.82
C ILE A 199 -3.48 11.65 12.48
N LYS A 200 -2.25 12.02 12.82
CA LYS A 200 -1.68 13.36 12.58
C LYS A 200 -0.83 13.42 11.33
N THR A 201 -0.30 12.29 10.89
CA THR A 201 0.55 12.19 9.71
C THR A 201 -0.27 11.88 8.46
N PRO A 202 0.17 12.30 7.27
CA PRO A 202 -0.49 11.89 6.05
C PRO A 202 -0.38 10.38 5.83
N ILE A 203 -1.40 9.81 5.18
CA ILE A 203 -1.45 8.41 4.73
C ILE A 203 -0.87 8.37 3.33
N SER A 204 0.15 7.54 3.10
CA SER A 204 0.76 7.42 1.79
C SER A 204 -0.20 6.80 0.78
N GLU A 205 -0.07 7.13 -0.50
CA GLU A 205 -0.93 6.54 -1.55
C GLU A 205 -0.81 5.01 -1.61
N TRP A 206 0.40 4.48 -1.37
CA TRP A 206 0.63 3.04 -1.29
C TRP A 206 -0.10 2.39 -0.11
N ASP A 207 -0.12 3.04 1.05
CA ASP A 207 -0.92 2.55 2.19
C ASP A 207 -2.41 2.61 1.85
N GLN A 208 -2.89 3.71 1.24
CA GLN A 208 -4.29 3.83 0.82
C GLN A 208 -4.70 2.69 -0.13
N ILE A 209 -3.87 2.35 -1.11
CA ILE A 209 -4.14 1.25 -2.05
C ILE A 209 -4.25 -0.09 -1.31
N GLN A 210 -3.29 -0.41 -0.43
CA GLN A 210 -3.33 -1.66 0.34
C GLN A 210 -4.54 -1.73 1.26
N LEU A 211 -4.91 -0.63 1.92
CA LEU A 211 -6.09 -0.59 2.79
C LEU A 211 -7.37 -0.81 1.99
N LEU A 212 -7.49 -0.23 0.79
CA LEU A 212 -8.63 -0.46 -0.10
C LEU A 212 -8.69 -1.92 -0.59
N GLU A 213 -7.56 -2.51 -0.97
CA GLU A 213 -7.49 -3.92 -1.38
C GLU A 213 -7.98 -4.85 -0.26
N VAL A 214 -7.51 -4.64 0.96
CA VAL A 214 -7.95 -5.41 2.14
C VAL A 214 -9.45 -5.20 2.38
N LEU A 215 -9.93 -3.95 2.39
CA LEU A 215 -11.35 -3.68 2.63
C LEU A 215 -12.23 -4.31 1.55
N GLN A 216 -11.85 -4.25 0.28
CA GLN A 216 -12.61 -4.83 -0.84
C GLN A 216 -12.62 -6.37 -0.84
N SER A 217 -11.68 -7.02 -0.14
CA SER A 217 -11.69 -8.48 0.03
C SER A 217 -12.86 -8.98 0.89
N PHE A 218 -13.46 -8.12 1.73
CA PHE A 218 -14.56 -8.47 2.61
C PHE A 218 -15.91 -8.17 1.97
N LYS A 219 -16.72 -9.21 1.73
CA LYS A 219 -18.04 -9.09 1.06
C LYS A 219 -19.15 -8.51 1.94
N ASN A 220 -19.14 -8.84 3.23
CA ASN A 220 -20.27 -8.57 4.15
C ASN A 220 -19.84 -7.74 5.37
N GLN A 221 -19.10 -6.65 5.16
CA GLN A 221 -18.74 -5.75 6.25
C GLN A 221 -19.77 -4.65 6.44
N GLU A 222 -19.99 -4.25 7.69
CA GLU A 222 -20.75 -3.06 8.01
C GLU A 222 -19.90 -1.82 7.69
N ILE A 223 -20.44 -0.97 6.83
CA ILE A 223 -19.77 0.26 6.40
C ILE A 223 -20.22 1.37 7.35
N THR A 224 -19.29 1.94 8.09
CA THR A 224 -19.57 3.00 9.05
C THR A 224 -19.60 4.37 8.37
N ASP A 225 -20.14 5.36 9.08
CA ASP A 225 -20.16 6.75 8.64
C ASP A 225 -18.73 7.29 8.40
N ILE A 226 -18.56 8.02 7.29
CA ILE A 226 -17.29 8.64 6.87
C ILE A 226 -17.28 10.17 7.07
N ASN A 227 -18.39 10.76 7.51
CA ASN A 227 -18.57 12.22 7.57
C ASN A 227 -17.54 12.93 8.43
N SER A 228 -17.09 12.31 9.53
CA SER A 228 -16.02 12.89 10.37
C SER A 228 -14.69 12.97 9.63
N TRP A 229 -14.40 11.99 8.77
CA TRP A 229 -13.13 11.91 8.05
C TRP A 229 -13.08 12.87 6.86
N LEU A 230 -14.22 13.13 6.20
CA LEU A 230 -14.36 14.17 5.19
C LEU A 230 -14.11 15.59 5.74
N LYS A 231 -14.32 15.80 7.05
CA LYS A 231 -14.07 17.08 7.75
C LYS A 231 -12.67 17.17 8.36
N SER A 232 -11.79 16.19 8.10
CA SER A 232 -10.46 16.14 8.71
C SER A 232 -9.58 17.31 8.26
N SER A 233 -8.77 17.83 9.17
CA SER A 233 -7.69 18.78 8.82
C SER A 233 -6.53 18.11 8.06
N ASN A 234 -6.49 16.78 8.02
CA ASN A 234 -5.48 16.03 7.29
C ASN A 234 -5.99 15.74 5.88
N GLU A 235 -5.45 16.46 4.89
CA GLU A 235 -5.89 16.37 3.49
C GLU A 235 -5.81 14.95 2.93
N SER A 236 -4.82 14.15 3.34
CA SER A 236 -4.74 12.75 2.90
C SER A 236 -5.87 11.88 3.46
N VAL A 237 -6.39 12.21 4.65
CA VAL A 237 -7.57 11.54 5.23
C VAL A 237 -8.82 11.95 4.45
N VAL A 238 -8.95 13.23 4.08
CA VAL A 238 -10.07 13.70 3.24
C VAL A 238 -10.06 13.00 1.89
N LEU A 239 -8.92 12.98 1.19
CA LEU A 239 -8.76 12.30 -0.10
C LEU A 239 -9.03 10.80 0.00
N PHE A 240 -8.54 10.14 1.05
CA PHE A 240 -8.84 8.74 1.29
C PHE A 240 -10.33 8.50 1.55
N SER A 241 -10.99 9.40 2.27
CA SER A 241 -12.43 9.34 2.56
C SER A 241 -13.27 9.55 1.30
N LEU A 242 -12.83 10.39 0.36
CA LEU A 242 -13.45 10.54 -0.95
C LEU A 242 -13.39 9.23 -1.76
N LYS A 243 -12.24 8.52 -1.74
CA LYS A 243 -12.12 7.19 -2.36
C LYS A 243 -13.07 6.17 -1.72
N LEU A 244 -13.17 6.17 -0.39
CA LEU A 244 -14.13 5.32 0.32
C LEU A 244 -15.57 5.67 -0.06
N ALA A 245 -15.92 6.96 -0.13
CA ALA A 245 -17.24 7.42 -0.52
C ALA A 245 -17.66 6.90 -1.90
N LYS A 246 -16.72 6.96 -2.86
CA LYS A 246 -16.91 6.46 -4.22
C LYS A 246 -17.05 4.93 -4.27
N ILE A 247 -16.10 4.20 -3.69
CA ILE A 247 -16.06 2.72 -3.75
C ILE A 247 -17.28 2.10 -3.06
N TYR A 248 -17.71 2.69 -1.96
CA TYR A 248 -18.80 2.18 -1.13
C TYR A 248 -20.13 2.93 -1.32
N ASN A 249 -20.24 3.74 -2.37
CA ASN A 249 -21.44 4.50 -2.74
C ASN A 249 -22.09 5.23 -1.55
N GLN A 250 -21.30 5.97 -0.76
CA GLN A 250 -21.74 6.64 0.47
C GLN A 250 -22.57 7.90 0.19
N TYR A 251 -23.77 7.74 -0.38
CA TYR A 251 -24.69 8.84 -0.65
C TYR A 251 -25.11 9.59 0.64
N GLY A 252 -25.08 8.92 1.79
CA GLY A 252 -25.37 9.54 3.09
C GLY A 252 -24.42 10.67 3.49
N ALA A 253 -23.26 10.80 2.84
CA ALA A 253 -22.28 11.88 3.06
C ALA A 253 -22.48 13.09 2.12
N LYS A 254 -23.64 13.19 1.46
CA LYS A 254 -23.93 14.21 0.44
C LYS A 254 -23.62 15.64 0.89
N ASP A 255 -24.09 16.03 2.07
CA ASP A 255 -23.95 17.42 2.53
C ASP A 255 -22.47 17.77 2.75
N GLU A 256 -21.70 16.84 3.31
CA GLU A 256 -20.26 16.92 3.48
C GLU A 256 -19.51 16.99 2.15
N LEU A 257 -19.90 16.17 1.17
CA LEU A 257 -19.31 16.21 -0.17
C LEU A 257 -19.54 17.55 -0.87
N ILE A 258 -20.76 18.11 -0.77
CA ILE A 258 -21.06 19.45 -1.32
C ILE A 258 -20.23 20.52 -0.61
N ALA A 259 -20.04 20.43 0.71
CA ALA A 259 -19.22 21.39 1.46
C ALA A 259 -17.74 21.36 1.01
N LEU A 260 -17.22 20.21 0.62
CA LEU A 260 -15.84 20.07 0.14
C LEU A 260 -15.55 20.78 -1.20
N LEU A 261 -16.58 21.20 -1.95
CA LEU A 261 -16.40 22.06 -3.13
C LEU A 261 -15.80 23.43 -2.78
N GLN A 262 -15.74 23.81 -1.50
CA GLN A 262 -15.10 25.04 -1.03
C GLN A 262 -13.78 24.78 -0.29
N HIS A 263 -13.24 23.57 -0.40
CA HIS A 263 -12.02 23.19 0.31
C HIS A 263 -10.79 24.00 -0.20
N PRO A 264 -9.87 24.45 0.67
CA PRO A 264 -8.72 25.26 0.24
C PRO A 264 -7.78 24.54 -0.74
N ASN A 265 -7.70 23.21 -0.65
CA ASN A 265 -6.88 22.40 -1.54
C ASN A 265 -7.63 22.05 -2.84
N LEU A 266 -7.06 22.46 -3.99
CA LEU A 266 -7.57 22.19 -5.33
C LEU A 266 -7.79 20.70 -5.60
N ASN A 267 -6.84 19.84 -5.23
CA ASN A 267 -6.95 18.39 -5.48
C ASN A 267 -8.17 17.79 -4.78
N VAL A 268 -8.51 18.27 -3.58
CA VAL A 268 -9.71 17.83 -2.85
C VAL A 268 -10.98 18.28 -3.59
N ARG A 269 -11.00 19.51 -4.11
CA ARG A 269 -12.14 20.04 -4.87
C ARG A 269 -12.37 19.28 -6.18
N VAL A 270 -11.31 19.02 -6.93
CA VAL A 270 -11.35 18.22 -8.17
C VAL A 270 -11.83 16.81 -7.88
N GLU A 271 -11.26 16.13 -6.89
CA GLU A 271 -11.65 14.76 -6.54
C GLU A 271 -13.12 14.70 -6.07
N VAL A 272 -13.59 15.66 -5.27
CA VAL A 272 -14.99 15.64 -4.82
C VAL A 272 -15.98 15.88 -5.96
N ILE A 273 -15.63 16.66 -6.99
CA ILE A 273 -16.46 16.77 -8.21
C ILE A 273 -16.65 15.40 -8.87
N HIS A 274 -15.56 14.62 -8.99
CA HIS A 274 -15.65 13.26 -9.53
C HIS A 274 -16.48 12.31 -8.65
N VAL A 275 -16.38 12.42 -7.33
CA VAL A 275 -17.20 11.62 -6.40
C VAL A 275 -18.67 12.02 -6.48
N ILE A 276 -18.98 13.31 -6.53
CA ILE A 276 -20.33 13.86 -6.69
C ILE A 276 -20.96 13.37 -8.01
N SER A 277 -20.19 13.36 -9.10
CA SER A 277 -20.60 12.79 -10.39
C SER A 277 -20.98 11.32 -10.24
N HIS A 278 -20.07 10.52 -9.68
CA HIS A 278 -20.26 9.07 -9.50
C HIS A 278 -21.49 8.75 -8.64
N LEU A 279 -21.77 9.55 -7.61
CA LEU A 279 -22.92 9.40 -6.73
C LEU A 279 -24.20 10.07 -7.26
N ASN A 280 -24.14 10.70 -8.43
CA ASN A 280 -25.25 11.41 -9.08
C ASN A 280 -25.92 12.47 -8.16
N ILE A 281 -25.11 13.26 -7.47
CA ILE A 281 -25.58 14.34 -6.57
C ILE A 281 -25.86 15.60 -7.41
N MET A 282 -27.07 15.68 -7.98
CA MET A 282 -27.45 16.73 -8.92
C MET A 282 -27.50 18.15 -8.34
N GLU A 283 -27.67 18.31 -7.03
CA GLU A 283 -27.68 19.66 -6.41
C GLU A 283 -26.36 20.40 -6.57
N ALA A 284 -25.24 19.65 -6.59
CA ALA A 284 -23.91 20.22 -6.82
C ALA A 284 -23.75 20.75 -8.25
N LYS A 285 -24.38 20.12 -9.25
CA LYS A 285 -24.30 20.52 -10.66
C LYS A 285 -24.75 21.95 -10.87
N LEU A 286 -25.88 22.34 -10.26
CA LEU A 286 -26.40 23.71 -10.39
C LEU A 286 -25.44 24.74 -9.79
N ASN A 287 -24.83 24.42 -8.64
CA ASN A 287 -23.86 25.30 -7.99
C ASN A 287 -22.59 25.48 -8.84
N LEU A 288 -22.01 24.37 -9.32
CA LEU A 288 -20.82 24.37 -10.16
C LEU A 288 -21.07 25.11 -11.48
N LYS A 289 -22.22 24.89 -12.13
CA LYS A 289 -22.61 25.59 -13.35
C LYS A 289 -22.72 27.10 -13.14
N ALA A 290 -23.36 27.54 -12.06
CA ALA A 290 -23.54 28.96 -11.76
C ALA A 290 -22.20 29.67 -11.49
N ASN A 291 -21.23 28.97 -10.91
CA ASN A 291 -19.92 29.51 -10.53
C ASN A 291 -18.80 29.14 -11.52
N PHE A 292 -19.12 28.54 -12.66
CA PHE A 292 -18.16 27.91 -13.58
C PHE A 292 -16.98 28.83 -13.96
N SER A 293 -17.24 30.09 -14.26
CA SER A 293 -16.22 31.07 -14.65
C SER A 293 -15.22 31.43 -13.54
N THR A 294 -15.54 31.10 -12.29
CA THR A 294 -14.69 31.35 -11.11
C THR A 294 -13.89 30.12 -10.67
N LEU A 295 -14.21 28.95 -11.21
CA LEU A 295 -13.52 27.69 -10.90
C LEU A 295 -12.12 27.67 -11.52
N ASP A 296 -11.19 26.96 -10.87
CA ASP A 296 -9.89 26.67 -11.46
C ASP A 296 -10.04 25.75 -12.69
N LEU A 297 -9.06 25.76 -13.59
CA LEU A 297 -9.14 25.01 -14.85
C LEU A 297 -9.39 23.50 -14.64
N GLU A 298 -8.73 22.89 -13.67
CA GLU A 298 -8.92 21.47 -13.34
C GLU A 298 -10.33 21.18 -12.83
N GLU A 299 -10.93 22.10 -12.07
CA GLU A 299 -12.33 21.98 -11.62
C GLU A 299 -13.31 22.15 -12.78
N GLN A 300 -13.02 23.05 -13.73
CA GLN A 300 -13.82 23.21 -14.95
C GLN A 300 -13.81 21.95 -15.80
N ILE A 301 -12.64 21.31 -15.95
CA ILE A 301 -12.47 20.03 -16.65
C ILE A 301 -13.26 18.92 -15.92
N ALA A 302 -13.12 18.81 -14.61
CA ALA A 302 -13.83 17.81 -13.81
C ALA A 302 -15.35 18.01 -13.88
N PHE A 303 -15.82 19.26 -13.89
CA PHE A 303 -17.23 19.59 -14.07
C PHE A 303 -17.74 19.19 -15.47
N PHE A 304 -16.98 19.45 -16.53
CA PHE A 304 -17.37 19.00 -17.88
C PHE A 304 -17.37 17.48 -18.01
N THR A 305 -16.46 16.80 -17.34
CA THR A 305 -16.47 15.33 -17.21
C THR A 305 -17.77 14.85 -16.55
N MET A 306 -18.20 15.49 -15.45
CA MET A 306 -19.48 15.20 -14.81
C MET A 306 -20.67 15.47 -15.75
N MET A 307 -20.61 16.54 -16.53
CA MET A 307 -21.66 16.89 -17.47
C MET A 307 -21.82 15.86 -18.59
N GLU A 308 -20.76 15.15 -19.01
CA GLU A 308 -20.87 14.08 -20.01
C GLU A 308 -21.81 12.95 -19.57
N GLU A 309 -21.92 12.71 -18.27
CA GLU A 309 -22.77 11.64 -17.70
C GLU A 309 -24.15 12.16 -17.24
N THR A 310 -24.27 13.47 -16.99
CA THR A 310 -25.42 14.05 -16.26
C THR A 310 -26.13 15.20 -17.00
N TYR A 311 -25.81 15.46 -18.26
CA TYR A 311 -26.41 16.57 -19.02
C TYR A 311 -27.94 16.43 -19.17
N GLU A 312 -28.61 17.58 -19.23
CA GLU A 312 -30.04 17.70 -19.51
C GLU A 312 -30.27 18.64 -20.70
N SER A 313 -31.45 18.57 -21.34
CA SER A 313 -31.79 19.48 -22.45
C SER A 313 -31.74 20.96 -22.06
N THR A 314 -31.93 21.27 -20.78
CA THR A 314 -31.83 22.62 -20.20
C THR A 314 -30.39 23.14 -20.15
N ASP A 315 -29.39 22.28 -20.30
CA ASP A 315 -27.97 22.65 -20.29
C ASP A 315 -27.45 23.14 -21.63
N LYS A 316 -28.22 22.92 -22.71
CA LYS A 316 -27.83 23.27 -24.08
C LYS A 316 -27.24 24.69 -24.23
N PRO A 317 -27.82 25.77 -23.67
CA PRO A 317 -27.23 27.11 -23.80
C PRO A 317 -25.81 27.19 -23.22
N PHE A 318 -25.60 26.59 -22.04
CA PHE A 318 -24.30 26.58 -21.37
C PHE A 318 -23.26 25.74 -22.13
N ILE A 319 -23.68 24.63 -22.76
CA ILE A 319 -22.81 23.83 -23.61
C ILE A 319 -22.38 24.62 -24.84
N LEU A 320 -23.31 25.31 -25.51
CA LEU A 320 -23.03 26.16 -26.68
C LEU A 320 -22.03 27.28 -26.35
N ASP A 321 -22.13 27.89 -25.16
CA ASP A 321 -21.17 28.90 -24.71
C ASP A 321 -19.73 28.37 -24.56
N ASN A 322 -19.54 27.05 -24.47
CA ASN A 322 -18.26 26.40 -24.19
C ASN A 322 -17.70 25.56 -25.36
N ILE A 323 -18.41 25.43 -26.49
CA ILE A 323 -17.90 24.67 -27.65
C ILE A 323 -16.62 25.29 -28.25
N LEU A 324 -16.36 26.58 -28.03
CA LEU A 324 -15.14 27.26 -28.47
C LEU A 324 -14.17 27.55 -27.32
N ASN A 325 -14.29 26.84 -26.19
CA ASN A 325 -13.41 27.03 -25.03
C ASN A 325 -11.93 26.88 -25.44
N GLN A 326 -11.03 27.64 -24.82
CA GLN A 326 -9.59 27.56 -25.11
C GLN A 326 -9.00 26.21 -24.69
N ASN A 327 -9.55 25.60 -23.63
CA ASN A 327 -9.12 24.30 -23.17
C ASN A 327 -9.70 23.19 -24.06
N PHE A 328 -8.82 22.29 -24.52
CA PHE A 328 -9.17 21.18 -25.39
C PHE A 328 -10.18 20.21 -24.77
N GLU A 329 -10.01 19.84 -23.50
CA GLU A 329 -10.87 18.85 -22.83
C GLU A 329 -12.28 19.39 -22.67
N ILE A 330 -12.43 20.64 -22.21
CA ILE A 330 -13.74 21.31 -22.11
C ILE A 330 -14.42 21.40 -23.48
N LYS A 331 -13.68 21.85 -24.50
CA LYS A 331 -14.16 21.95 -25.88
C LYS A 331 -14.64 20.59 -26.41
N PHE A 332 -13.85 19.55 -26.17
CA PHE A 332 -14.13 18.19 -26.59
C PHE A 332 -15.41 17.65 -25.92
N SER A 333 -15.51 17.77 -24.59
CA SER A 333 -16.69 17.35 -23.83
C SER A 333 -17.94 18.13 -24.25
N ALA A 334 -17.84 19.45 -24.44
CA ALA A 334 -18.95 20.27 -24.90
C ALA A 334 -19.48 19.83 -26.27
N LEU A 335 -18.60 19.53 -27.23
CA LEU A 335 -18.99 19.03 -28.55
C LEU A 335 -19.62 17.64 -28.49
N LYS A 336 -19.08 16.75 -27.64
CA LYS A 336 -19.64 15.41 -27.40
C LYS A 336 -21.06 15.50 -26.82
N ILE A 337 -21.26 16.35 -25.81
CA ILE A 337 -22.58 16.59 -25.21
C ILE A 337 -23.54 17.21 -26.24
N LEU A 338 -23.07 18.16 -27.06
CA LEU A 338 -23.89 18.79 -28.08
C LEU A 338 -24.36 17.79 -29.15
N LYS A 339 -23.50 16.87 -29.59
CA LYS A 339 -23.87 15.79 -30.54
C LYS A 339 -25.05 14.98 -30.04
N GLU A 340 -25.04 14.61 -28.76
CA GLU A 340 -26.12 13.84 -28.13
C GLU A 340 -27.38 14.68 -27.91
N LEU A 341 -27.25 15.96 -27.55
CA LEU A 341 -28.39 16.86 -27.32
C LEU A 341 -29.08 17.32 -28.61
N ASN A 342 -28.31 17.63 -29.66
CA ASN A 342 -28.81 18.18 -30.92
C ASN A 342 -27.83 17.94 -32.08
N LEU A 343 -28.03 16.82 -32.79
CA LEU A 343 -27.20 16.41 -33.91
C LEU A 343 -27.24 17.39 -35.10
N GLU A 344 -28.37 18.04 -35.36
CA GLU A 344 -28.49 19.02 -36.45
C GLU A 344 -27.60 20.24 -36.21
N GLU A 345 -27.64 20.77 -34.98
CA GLU A 345 -26.84 21.93 -34.60
C GLU A 345 -25.36 21.59 -34.48
N PHE A 346 -25.01 20.40 -33.96
CA PHE A 346 -23.64 19.88 -34.01
C PHE A 346 -23.09 19.86 -35.44
N ASN A 347 -23.87 19.34 -36.40
CA ASN A 347 -23.47 19.29 -37.80
C ASN A 347 -23.33 20.68 -38.42
N SER A 348 -24.13 21.67 -37.98
CA SER A 348 -24.01 23.05 -38.47
C SER A 348 -22.65 23.69 -38.13
N PHE A 349 -22.02 23.28 -37.03
CA PHE A 349 -20.70 23.79 -36.64
C PHE A 349 -19.55 23.27 -37.51
N LYS A 350 -19.78 22.24 -38.33
CA LYS A 350 -18.82 21.71 -39.32
C LYS A 350 -18.45 22.76 -40.37
N ASP A 351 -19.41 23.61 -40.73
CA ASP A 351 -19.26 24.63 -41.77
C ASP A 351 -18.83 25.99 -41.22
N LEU A 352 -18.91 26.19 -39.89
CA LEU A 352 -18.71 27.49 -39.22
C LEU A 352 -17.26 27.79 -38.84
N SER A 353 -16.40 26.78 -38.69
CA SER A 353 -15.04 27.00 -38.18
C SER A 353 -13.97 26.77 -39.24
N SER A 354 -13.15 27.78 -39.48
CA SER A 354 -11.95 27.69 -40.32
C SER A 354 -10.72 27.17 -39.56
N ASP A 355 -10.86 26.87 -38.26
CA ASP A 355 -9.77 26.33 -37.44
C ASP A 355 -9.56 24.83 -37.73
N PRO A 356 -8.40 24.44 -38.31
CA PRO A 356 -8.11 23.05 -38.64
C PRO A 356 -8.13 22.11 -37.43
N GLU A 357 -7.84 22.61 -36.23
CA GLU A 357 -7.84 21.81 -35.00
C GLU A 357 -9.28 21.51 -34.57
N PHE A 358 -10.15 22.53 -34.56
CA PHE A 358 -11.57 22.38 -34.27
C PHE A 358 -12.27 21.41 -35.23
N VAL A 359 -11.97 21.48 -36.53
CA VAL A 359 -12.53 20.56 -37.54
C VAL A 359 -12.08 19.11 -37.30
N LYS A 360 -10.82 18.89 -36.87
CA LYS A 360 -10.34 17.55 -36.50
C LYS A 360 -11.10 16.99 -35.30
N ILE A 361 -11.39 17.83 -34.30
CA ILE A 361 -12.15 17.43 -33.11
C ILE A 361 -13.57 17.03 -33.49
N ILE A 362 -14.27 17.85 -34.28
CA ILE A 362 -15.62 17.53 -34.76
C ILE A 362 -15.64 16.20 -35.50
N ASN A 363 -14.72 15.99 -36.45
CA ASN A 363 -14.65 14.74 -37.20
C ASN A 363 -14.38 13.52 -36.30
N TYR A 364 -13.54 13.66 -35.28
CA TYR A 364 -13.26 12.59 -34.33
C TYR A 364 -14.49 12.27 -33.46
N VAL A 365 -15.19 13.30 -32.95
CA VAL A 365 -16.44 13.17 -32.19
C VAL A 365 -17.58 12.64 -33.06
N GLU A 366 -17.58 12.87 -34.38
CA GLU A 366 -18.55 12.27 -35.29
C GLU A 366 -18.33 10.76 -35.42
N SER A 367 -17.07 10.32 -35.50
CA SER A 367 -16.67 8.92 -35.73
C SER A 367 -16.73 7.98 -34.52
N ASN A 368 -16.81 8.52 -33.30
CA ASN A 368 -16.91 7.79 -32.04
C ASN A 368 -18.18 8.21 -31.29
#